data_AF-A0A2T6ZAS6-F1
#
_entry.id   AF-A0A2T6ZAS6-F1
#
_cell.length_a   1.000
_cell.length_b   1.000
_cell.length_c   1.000
_cell.angle_alpha   90.00
_cell.angle_beta   90.00
_cell.angle_gamma   90.00
#
_symmetry.space_group_name_H-M   'P 1'
#
loop_
_entity.id
_entity.type
_entity.pdbx_description
1 polymer ?
#
loop_
_entity_poly.entity_id
_entity_poly.type
_entity_poly.pdbx_seq_one_letter_code
_entity_poly.pdbx_strand_id
1 'polypeptide(L)'
;MVQICSSMDSPGTASGYPINPRYSMTSEFHTDSNGAPTTCPTSPAMSCPSTIHRHPLSPHNALSQNPYCIEATPTLTARGPSTTPYPINFLQSPQQLLEQREARWNERIQTRITELEHNFSLKSQKHQEECHRHCDEWYKRCENQAREIQEKSDENATLIAEVLHGKIEKIKLMENFNIRGALEHMVYHAKLIKEIRADCPAGIQEGLNELAKTPEFTRVLGEEVASRGLTLEAVIRCIALIYNKTFLHAHGNDDIITLYNGDYTANEVAVLATFLKVQSARLYGLEWKEEKRKGHIRR
;
A
#
# COMPACT_ATOMS: atom_id res chain seq x y z
N MET A 1 36.52 18.33 -5.46
CA MET A 1 35.76 19.14 -6.42
C MET A 1 36.12 18.68 -7.81
N VAL A 2 35.29 17.80 -8.39
CA VAL A 2 35.43 17.36 -9.78
C VAL A 2 34.05 17.52 -10.38
N GLN A 3 33.93 18.46 -11.30
CA GLN A 3 32.69 18.86 -11.95
C GLN A 3 32.84 18.55 -13.43
N ILE A 4 32.20 17.47 -13.86
CA ILE A 4 32.01 17.13 -15.27
C ILE A 4 30.60 16.57 -15.37
N CYS A 5 29.74 17.26 -16.13
CA CYS A 5 28.97 16.63 -17.20
C CYS A 5 28.26 17.70 -18.02
N SER A 6 28.48 17.58 -19.31
CA SER A 6 28.09 18.47 -20.39
C SER A 6 26.62 18.31 -20.76
N SER A 7 26.03 19.43 -21.14
CA SER A 7 24.77 19.54 -21.88
C SER A 7 24.90 18.94 -23.28
N MET A 8 23.89 18.17 -23.70
CA MET A 8 23.65 17.82 -25.10
C MET A 8 22.16 17.94 -25.38
N ASP A 9 21.80 18.99 -26.12
CA ASP A 9 20.56 19.07 -26.87
C ASP A 9 20.71 18.29 -28.19
N SER A 10 19.69 17.53 -28.58
CA SER A 10 19.26 17.44 -29.98
C SER A 10 17.82 16.95 -30.11
N PRO A 11 17.05 17.50 -31.08
CA PRO A 11 15.62 17.22 -31.27
C PRO A 11 15.40 16.12 -32.32
N GLY A 12 14.24 15.47 -32.29
CA GLY A 12 13.80 14.72 -33.47
C GLY A 12 12.66 13.71 -33.29
N THR A 13 11.53 14.07 -33.91
CA THR A 13 10.65 13.22 -34.72
C THR A 13 9.56 12.36 -34.06
N ALA A 14 8.34 12.65 -34.51
CA ALA A 14 7.09 11.98 -34.26
C ALA A 14 7.05 10.56 -34.84
N SER A 15 6.36 9.66 -34.14
CA SER A 15 5.73 8.48 -34.70
C SER A 15 4.49 8.15 -33.89
N GLY A 16 3.33 8.16 -34.54
CA GLY A 16 2.03 7.93 -33.94
C GLY A 16 1.67 6.46 -33.88
N TYR A 17 1.21 6.03 -32.71
CA TYR A 17 0.30 4.89 -32.54
C TYR A 17 -0.72 5.25 -31.44
N PRO A 18 -1.99 4.82 -31.58
CA PRO A 18 -3.05 5.18 -30.65
C PRO A 18 -2.87 4.40 -29.34
N ILE A 19 -2.51 5.12 -28.28
CA ILE A 19 -2.45 4.59 -26.92
C ILE A 19 -3.86 4.69 -26.31
N ASN A 20 -4.39 3.54 -25.90
CA ASN A 20 -5.57 3.38 -25.04
C ASN A 20 -5.50 4.35 -23.85
N PRO A 21 -6.60 5.01 -23.44
CA PRO A 21 -6.58 5.97 -22.35
C PRO A 21 -6.30 5.25 -21.02
N ARG A 22 -5.04 5.32 -20.58
CA ARG A 22 -4.68 5.27 -19.17
C ARG A 22 -5.42 6.40 -18.46
N TYR A 23 -6.07 6.07 -17.35
CA TYR A 23 -6.58 7.02 -16.39
C TYR A 23 -5.45 7.93 -15.91
N SER A 24 -5.40 9.15 -16.45
CA SER A 24 -4.62 10.26 -15.90
C SER A 24 -5.39 10.82 -14.70
N MET A 25 -4.93 10.50 -13.50
CA MET A 25 -5.27 11.25 -12.29
C MET A 25 -4.53 12.59 -12.34
N THR A 26 -5.15 13.60 -12.96
CA THR A 26 -4.73 14.99 -12.79
C THR A 26 -5.22 15.49 -11.43
N SER A 27 -4.27 15.67 -10.52
CA SER A 27 -4.45 16.37 -9.25
C SER A 27 -4.49 17.88 -9.53
N GLU A 28 -5.68 18.42 -9.81
CA GLU A 28 -5.92 19.86 -9.78
C GLU A 28 -6.13 20.30 -8.32
N PHE A 29 -5.18 21.07 -7.79
CA PHE A 29 -5.33 21.78 -6.53
C PHE A 29 -6.28 22.96 -6.72
N HIS A 30 -7.55 22.77 -6.36
CA HIS A 30 -8.44 23.87 -6.02
C HIS A 30 -8.23 24.25 -4.55
N THR A 31 -7.67 25.43 -4.32
CA THR A 31 -7.72 26.11 -3.03
C THR A 31 -9.12 26.69 -2.83
N ASP A 32 -9.96 25.98 -2.09
CA ASP A 32 -11.12 26.57 -1.44
C ASP A 32 -11.02 26.42 0.08
N SER A 33 -11.14 27.57 0.71
CA SER A 33 -11.04 27.82 2.14
C SER A 33 -12.32 27.38 2.86
N ASN A 34 -12.13 26.96 4.12
CA ASN A 34 -13.13 26.69 5.17
C ASN A 34 -13.66 25.24 5.27
N GLY A 35 -13.19 24.53 6.31
CA GLY A 35 -13.98 23.50 6.97
C GLY A 35 -13.22 22.25 7.41
N ALA A 36 -12.86 22.22 8.70
CA ALA A 36 -12.50 21.05 9.52
C ALA A 36 -11.26 20.20 9.13
N PRO A 37 -10.45 19.74 10.11
CA PRO A 37 -9.26 18.94 9.84
C PRO A 37 -9.64 17.51 9.49
N THR A 38 -9.61 17.18 8.19
CA THR A 38 -9.64 15.80 7.71
C THR A 38 -8.27 15.18 7.94
N THR A 39 -8.21 14.19 8.84
CA THR A 39 -7.02 13.41 9.16
C THR A 39 -6.63 12.52 7.98
N CYS A 40 -5.55 12.89 7.29
CA CYS A 40 -4.85 11.98 6.37
C CYS A 40 -4.31 10.76 7.12
N PRO A 41 -4.22 9.58 6.49
CA PRO A 41 -3.57 8.42 7.09
C PRO A 41 -2.10 8.76 7.28
N THR A 42 -1.72 9.01 8.52
CA THR A 42 -0.33 9.11 8.95
C THR A 42 0.36 7.81 8.55
N SER A 43 1.39 7.90 7.71
CA SER A 43 2.36 6.81 7.48
C SER A 43 2.66 6.15 8.81
N PRO A 44 2.72 4.80 8.91
CA PRO A 44 2.99 4.15 10.17
C PRO A 44 4.30 4.73 10.71
N ALA A 45 4.19 5.45 11.83
CA ALA A 45 5.34 5.93 12.55
C ALA A 45 6.24 4.70 12.74
N MET A 46 7.49 4.81 12.28
CA MET A 46 8.55 3.88 12.65
C MET A 46 8.73 3.98 14.17
N SER A 47 7.80 3.38 14.90
CA SER A 47 8.00 2.96 16.26
C SER A 47 8.89 1.75 16.14
N CYS A 48 10.20 2.01 16.13
CA CYS A 48 11.17 1.00 16.52
C CYS A 48 10.60 0.35 17.78
N PRO A 49 10.31 -0.97 17.80
CA PRO A 49 9.95 -1.62 19.02
C PRO A 49 11.19 -1.55 19.90
N SER A 50 11.25 -0.52 20.74
CA SER A 50 12.13 -0.45 21.89
C SER A 50 11.69 -1.61 22.77
N THR A 51 12.20 -2.79 22.44
CA THR A 51 12.28 -3.91 23.36
C THR A 51 13.18 -3.37 24.46
N ILE A 52 12.55 -2.80 25.49
CA ILE A 52 13.19 -2.45 26.74
C ILE A 52 13.66 -3.79 27.29
N HIS A 53 14.84 -4.22 26.86
CA HIS A 53 15.61 -5.21 27.58
C HIS A 53 15.77 -4.63 28.97
N ARG A 54 15.02 -5.20 29.93
CA ARG A 54 15.29 -4.99 31.34
C ARG A 54 16.76 -5.34 31.53
N HIS A 55 17.57 -4.31 31.70
CA HIS A 55 18.94 -4.46 32.16
C HIS A 55 18.89 -5.33 33.41
N PRO A 56 19.64 -6.45 33.46
CA PRO A 56 19.96 -7.07 34.72
C PRO A 56 20.59 -5.99 35.58
N LEU A 57 20.02 -5.77 36.77
CA LEU A 57 20.55 -4.89 37.80
C LEU A 57 22.06 -5.13 37.89
N SER A 58 22.81 -4.09 37.53
CA SER A 58 24.26 -4.04 37.69
C SER A 58 24.58 -4.29 39.16
N PRO A 59 25.37 -5.32 39.51
CA PRO A 59 25.86 -5.48 40.86
C PRO A 59 26.94 -4.41 41.08
N HIS A 60 26.51 -3.22 41.52
CA HIS A 60 27.35 -2.42 42.39
C HIS A 60 27.68 -3.29 43.60
N ASN A 61 28.92 -3.75 43.68
CA ASN A 61 29.73 -3.95 44.90
C ASN A 61 30.79 -5.03 44.64
N ALA A 62 32.02 -4.61 44.31
CA ALA A 62 33.28 -5.23 44.74
C ALA A 62 34.47 -4.63 43.98
N LEU A 63 34.83 -3.37 44.28
CA LEU A 63 36.23 -2.94 44.20
C LEU A 63 36.73 -2.80 45.64
N SER A 64 36.72 -3.95 46.31
CA SER A 64 37.44 -4.21 47.54
C SER A 64 38.76 -4.86 47.14
N GLN A 65 39.82 -4.42 47.82
CA GLN A 65 41.18 -4.98 47.84
C GLN A 65 42.12 -4.53 46.73
N ASN A 66 42.80 -3.43 47.03
CA ASN A 66 44.14 -3.15 46.57
C ASN A 66 45.09 -4.19 47.23
N PRO A 67 45.68 -5.17 46.53
CA PRO A 67 46.50 -6.21 47.13
C PRO A 67 47.96 -5.78 47.15
N TYR A 68 48.28 -4.68 47.81
CA TYR A 68 49.68 -4.40 48.16
C TYR A 68 49.91 -4.96 49.57
N CYS A 69 50.11 -6.28 49.60
CA CYS A 69 50.78 -6.92 50.72
C CYS A 69 52.19 -6.35 50.76
N ILE A 70 52.50 -5.56 51.80
CA ILE A 70 53.87 -5.16 52.11
C ILE A 70 54.55 -6.42 52.63
N GLU A 71 55.10 -7.22 51.71
CA GLU A 71 55.95 -8.36 52.09
C GLU A 71 57.17 -7.82 52.83
N ALA A 72 57.37 -8.37 54.02
CA ALA A 72 58.44 -8.02 54.93
C ALA A 72 59.80 -8.18 54.26
N THR A 73 60.63 -7.16 54.42
CA THR A 73 62.03 -7.11 54.02
C THR A 73 62.78 -8.34 54.54
N PRO A 74 63.42 -9.15 53.67
CA PRO A 74 64.27 -10.24 54.11
C PRO A 74 65.52 -9.67 54.78
N THR A 75 65.82 -10.19 55.97
CA THR A 75 67.01 -9.86 56.76
C THR A 75 68.27 -10.18 55.96
N LEU A 76 69.02 -9.13 55.57
CA LEU A 76 70.29 -9.26 54.88
C LEU A 76 71.38 -9.72 55.87
N THR A 77 71.76 -11.00 55.79
CA THR A 77 73.00 -11.53 56.36
C THR A 77 74.21 -10.89 55.67
N ALA A 78 75.07 -10.26 56.46
CA ALA A 78 76.33 -9.68 56.02
C ALA A 78 77.27 -10.76 55.46
N ARG A 79 77.61 -10.68 54.18
CA ARG A 79 78.63 -11.52 53.55
C ARG A 79 79.64 -10.66 52.79
N GLY A 80 80.84 -10.56 53.37
CA GLY A 80 82.13 -10.46 52.67
C GLY A 80 82.47 -9.14 51.96
N PRO A 81 83.62 -8.51 52.27
CA PRO A 81 84.14 -7.40 51.48
C PRO A 81 84.66 -7.91 50.13
N SER A 82 83.87 -7.74 49.06
CA SER A 82 84.35 -7.89 47.68
C SER A 82 84.62 -6.51 47.11
N THR A 83 85.90 -6.13 47.10
CA THR A 83 86.40 -4.84 46.63
C THR A 83 86.55 -4.87 45.11
N THR A 84 85.45 -4.64 44.40
CA THR A 84 85.50 -4.19 43.01
C THR A 84 84.78 -2.85 42.93
N PRO A 85 85.43 -1.78 42.42
CA PRO A 85 84.82 -0.46 42.32
C PRO A 85 83.70 -0.51 41.29
N TYR A 86 82.45 -0.54 41.77
CA TYR A 86 81.30 -0.37 40.89
C TYR A 86 81.32 1.05 40.34
N PRO A 87 81.18 1.25 39.02
CA PRO A 87 81.03 2.59 38.45
C PRO A 87 79.81 3.24 39.10
N ILE A 88 80.04 4.38 39.74
CA ILE A 88 78.99 5.24 40.29
C ILE A 88 78.24 5.80 39.09
N ASN A 89 77.18 5.11 38.68
CA ASN A 89 76.24 5.65 37.73
C ASN A 89 75.63 6.90 38.35
N PHE A 90 75.79 8.05 37.69
CA PHE A 90 75.18 9.31 38.11
C PHE A 90 73.68 9.09 38.38
N LEU A 91 73.28 9.20 39.64
CA LEU A 91 71.89 9.06 40.07
C LEU A 91 71.07 10.19 39.45
N GLN A 92 70.05 9.83 38.66
CA GLN A 92 69.05 10.78 38.16
C GLN A 92 68.43 11.56 39.33
N SER A 93 68.14 12.84 39.13
CA SER A 93 67.47 13.62 40.16
C SER A 93 66.05 13.07 40.40
N PRO A 94 65.53 13.14 41.64
CA PRO A 94 64.16 12.70 41.93
C PRO A 94 63.10 13.34 41.02
N GLN A 95 63.34 14.59 40.59
CA GLN A 95 62.46 15.32 39.68
C GLN A 95 62.45 14.70 38.27
N GLN A 96 63.62 14.33 37.73
CA GLN A 96 63.71 13.67 36.43
C GLN A 96 63.01 12.31 36.43
N LEU A 97 63.10 11.56 37.53
CA LEU A 97 62.42 10.28 37.68
C LEU A 97 60.89 10.44 37.71
N LEU A 98 60.39 11.51 38.35
CA LEU A 98 58.97 11.83 38.39
C LEU A 98 58.45 12.20 37.00
N GLU A 99 59.12 13.11 36.31
CA GLU A 99 58.77 13.52 34.94
C GLU A 99 58.75 12.31 33.98
N GLN A 100 59.73 11.39 34.11
CA GLN A 100 59.74 10.17 33.31
C GLN A 100 58.58 9.21 33.64
N ARG A 101 58.13 9.17 34.90
CA ARG A 101 56.97 8.35 35.30
C ARG A 101 55.68 8.96 34.77
N GLU A 102 55.52 10.28 34.84
CA GLU A 102 54.37 11.01 34.31
C GLU A 102 54.28 10.89 32.80
N ALA A 103 55.38 11.07 32.07
CA ALA A 103 55.42 10.89 30.62
C ALA A 103 54.96 9.48 30.20
N ARG A 104 55.47 8.43 30.85
CA ARG A 104 55.06 7.03 30.59
C ARG A 104 53.61 6.75 30.98
N TRP A 105 53.10 7.42 32.01
CA TRP A 105 51.70 7.29 32.40
C TRP A 105 50.77 7.98 31.38
N ASN A 106 51.12 9.20 30.97
CA ASN A 106 50.41 9.95 29.94
C ASN A 106 50.39 9.20 28.60
N GLU A 107 51.53 8.63 28.18
CA GLU A 107 51.62 7.82 26.98
C GLU A 107 50.64 6.64 27.02
N ARG A 108 50.64 5.87 28.12
CA ARG A 108 49.70 4.74 28.29
C ARG A 108 48.24 5.17 28.26
N ILE A 109 47.91 6.34 28.79
CA ILE A 109 46.55 6.88 28.72
C ILE A 109 46.19 7.23 27.29
N GLN A 110 47.07 7.93 26.57
CA GLN A 110 46.82 8.30 25.18
C GLN A 110 46.65 7.06 24.30
N THR A 111 47.50 6.04 24.45
CA THR A 111 47.33 4.75 23.76
C THR A 111 45.97 4.12 24.06
N ARG A 112 45.51 4.17 25.31
CA ARG A 112 44.22 3.58 25.69
C ARG A 112 43.04 4.37 25.13
N ILE A 113 43.13 5.70 25.09
CA ILE A 113 42.10 6.56 24.49
C ILE A 113 41.97 6.25 23.01
N THR A 114 43.09 6.25 22.26
CA THR A 114 43.06 5.98 20.82
C THR A 114 42.58 4.56 20.50
N GLU A 115 42.95 3.56 21.30
CA GLU A 115 42.44 2.20 21.18
C GLU A 115 40.91 2.15 21.40
N LEU A 116 40.40 2.83 22.42
CA LEU A 116 38.97 2.88 22.71
C LEU A 116 38.18 3.59 21.61
N GLU A 117 38.69 4.73 21.11
CA GLU A 117 38.09 5.48 20.00
C GLU A 117 38.05 4.64 18.72
N HIS A 118 39.15 3.98 18.38
CA HIS A 118 39.20 3.06 17.24
C HIS A 118 38.21 1.91 17.39
N ASN A 119 38.18 1.27 18.56
CA ASN A 119 37.25 0.16 18.83
C ASN A 119 35.79 0.60 18.79
N PHE A 120 35.47 1.80 19.30
CA PHE A 120 34.14 2.36 19.23
C PHE A 120 33.74 2.66 17.78
N SER A 121 34.61 3.32 17.02
CA SER A 121 34.40 3.62 15.60
C SER A 121 34.15 2.36 14.78
N LEU A 122 35.01 1.33 14.94
CA LEU A 122 34.87 0.05 14.24
C LEU A 122 33.55 -0.66 14.58
N LYS A 123 33.15 -0.67 15.85
CA LYS A 123 31.87 -1.26 16.27
C LYS A 123 30.68 -0.49 15.71
N SER A 124 30.76 0.85 15.73
CA SER A 124 29.72 1.72 15.17
C SER A 124 29.55 1.48 13.67
N GLN A 125 30.66 1.39 12.93
CA GLN A 125 30.64 1.09 11.49
C GLN A 125 30.01 -0.28 11.22
N LYS A 126 30.44 -1.33 11.93
CA LYS A 126 29.89 -2.67 11.76
C LYS A 126 28.38 -2.71 12.02
N HIS A 127 27.93 -1.99 13.05
CA HIS A 127 26.50 -1.89 13.35
C HIS A 127 25.73 -1.15 12.26
N GLN A 128 26.29 -0.07 11.71
CA GLN A 128 25.69 0.67 10.61
C GLN A 128 25.56 -0.21 9.35
N GLU A 129 26.61 -0.96 8.99
CA GLU A 129 26.58 -1.90 7.86
C GLU A 129 25.52 -2.98 8.04
N GLU A 130 25.38 -3.52 9.25
CA GLU A 130 24.34 -4.50 9.57
C GLU A 130 22.92 -3.90 9.50
N CYS A 131 22.73 -2.68 9.98
CA CYS A 131 21.46 -1.96 9.85
C CYS A 131 21.10 -1.73 8.38
N HIS A 132 22.06 -1.29 7.55
CA HIS A 132 21.83 -1.13 6.11
C HIS A 132 21.47 -2.46 5.44
N ARG A 133 22.19 -3.54 5.78
CA ARG A 133 21.88 -4.89 5.27
C ARG A 133 20.45 -5.30 5.60
N HIS A 134 20.01 -5.12 6.84
CA HIS A 134 18.63 -5.44 7.23
C HIS A 134 17.60 -4.55 6.54
N CYS A 135 17.87 -3.26 6.34
CA CYS A 135 17.00 -2.39 5.56
C CYS A 135 16.86 -2.89 4.12
N ASP A 136 17.96 -3.24 3.45
CA ASP A 136 17.95 -3.73 2.07
C ASP A 136 17.19 -5.05 1.93
N GLU A 137 17.39 -5.98 2.87
CA GLU A 137 16.65 -7.25 2.93
C GLU A 137 15.14 -7.02 3.12
N TRP A 138 14.78 -6.08 3.99
CA TRP A 138 13.38 -5.71 4.22
C TRP A 138 12.74 -5.09 2.98
N TYR A 139 13.42 -4.15 2.32
CA TYR A 139 12.94 -3.54 1.08
C TYR A 139 12.71 -4.59 -0.02
N LYS A 140 13.69 -5.49 -0.24
CA LYS A 140 13.55 -6.60 -1.20
C LYS A 140 12.34 -7.48 -0.87
N ARG A 141 12.11 -7.77 0.42
CA ARG A 141 10.94 -8.56 0.85
C ARG A 141 9.64 -7.83 0.55
N CYS A 142 9.56 -6.53 0.82
CA CYS A 142 8.38 -5.74 0.52
C CYS A 142 8.10 -5.66 -0.98
N GLU A 143 9.12 -5.44 -1.82
CA GLU A 143 8.99 -5.45 -3.28
C GLU A 143 8.49 -6.82 -3.79
N ASN A 144 9.07 -7.91 -3.28
CA ASN A 144 8.65 -9.25 -3.66
C ASN A 144 7.17 -9.53 -3.28
N GLN A 145 6.74 -9.09 -2.09
CA GLN A 145 5.35 -9.23 -1.66
C GLN A 145 4.40 -8.37 -2.49
N ALA A 146 4.79 -7.13 -2.81
CA ALA A 146 4.00 -6.26 -3.67
C ALA A 146 3.82 -6.86 -5.07
N ARG A 147 4.88 -7.44 -5.64
CA ARG A 147 4.81 -8.16 -6.91
C ARG A 147 3.90 -9.39 -6.84
N GLU A 148 4.01 -10.21 -5.80
CA GLU A 148 3.14 -11.39 -5.64
C GLU A 148 1.66 -11.00 -5.49
N ILE A 149 1.37 -9.92 -4.76
CA ILE A 149 0.01 -9.37 -4.64
C ILE A 149 -0.50 -8.92 -6.00
N GLN A 150 0.34 -8.24 -6.80
CA GLN A 150 -0.02 -7.79 -8.14
C GLN A 150 -0.30 -8.96 -9.07
N GLU A 151 0.58 -9.97 -9.12
CA GLU A 151 0.42 -11.17 -9.95
C GLU A 151 -0.89 -11.90 -9.62
N LYS A 152 -1.16 -12.12 -8.32
CA LYS A 152 -2.44 -12.73 -7.89
C LYS A 152 -3.66 -11.86 -8.19
N SER A 153 -3.50 -10.54 -8.15
CA SER A 153 -4.56 -9.60 -8.53
C SER A 153 -4.88 -9.71 -10.01
N ASP A 154 -3.86 -9.81 -10.85
CA ASP A 154 -4.00 -9.95 -12.31
C ASP A 154 -4.63 -11.31 -12.67
N GLU A 155 -4.16 -12.41 -12.06
CA GLU A 155 -4.77 -13.73 -12.21
C GLU A 155 -6.25 -13.73 -11.82
N ASN A 156 -6.60 -13.13 -10.68
CA ASN A 156 -8.00 -13.00 -10.25
C ASN A 156 -8.82 -12.20 -11.26
N ALA A 157 -8.28 -11.13 -11.84
CA ALA A 157 -8.96 -10.35 -12.87
C ALA A 157 -9.22 -11.18 -14.13
N THR A 158 -8.25 -11.98 -14.57
CA THR A 158 -8.41 -12.93 -15.68
C THR A 158 -9.49 -13.97 -15.39
N LEU A 159 -9.45 -14.61 -14.22
CA LEU A 159 -10.45 -15.61 -13.83
C LEU A 159 -11.86 -15.01 -13.74
N ILE A 160 -12.00 -13.80 -13.21
CA ILE A 160 -13.28 -13.07 -13.19
C ILE A 160 -13.79 -12.84 -14.61
N ALA A 161 -12.93 -12.38 -15.52
CA ALA A 161 -13.29 -12.15 -16.92
C ALA A 161 -13.76 -13.45 -17.60
N GLU A 162 -13.05 -14.56 -17.40
CA GLU A 162 -13.43 -15.87 -17.96
C GLU A 162 -14.79 -16.36 -17.43
N VAL A 163 -15.02 -16.24 -16.11
CA VAL A 163 -16.29 -16.63 -15.48
C VAL A 163 -17.44 -15.77 -16.00
N LEU A 164 -17.24 -14.47 -16.16
CA LEU A 164 -18.25 -13.56 -16.70
C LEU A 164 -18.54 -13.86 -18.16
N HIS A 165 -17.51 -14.05 -18.98
CA HIS A 165 -17.67 -14.44 -20.38
C HIS A 165 -18.47 -15.74 -20.51
N GLY A 166 -18.09 -16.78 -19.76
CA GLY A 166 -18.81 -18.06 -19.77
C GLY A 166 -20.28 -17.93 -19.32
N LYS A 167 -20.58 -17.02 -18.40
CA LYS A 167 -21.96 -16.73 -17.99
C LYS A 167 -22.75 -15.98 -19.04
N ILE A 168 -22.15 -15.01 -19.72
CA ILE A 168 -22.79 -14.27 -20.82
C ILE A 168 -23.16 -15.26 -21.93
N GLU A 169 -22.23 -16.14 -22.34
CA GLU A 169 -22.49 -17.18 -23.34
C GLU A 169 -23.60 -18.15 -22.90
N LYS A 170 -23.65 -18.49 -21.60
CA LYS A 170 -24.76 -19.28 -21.05
C LYS A 170 -26.10 -18.54 -21.12
N ILE A 171 -26.15 -17.24 -20.82
CA ILE A 171 -27.38 -16.44 -20.89
C ILE A 171 -27.88 -16.35 -22.34
N LYS A 172 -26.97 -16.12 -23.31
CA LYS A 172 -27.28 -16.14 -24.74
C LYS A 172 -27.86 -17.49 -25.18
N LEU A 173 -27.22 -18.60 -24.78
CA LEU A 173 -27.67 -19.95 -25.13
C LEU A 173 -29.04 -20.30 -24.54
N MET A 174 -29.36 -19.79 -23.36
CA MET A 174 -30.65 -20.03 -22.70
C MET A 174 -31.78 -19.15 -23.25
N GLU A 175 -31.54 -18.35 -24.30
CA GLU A 175 -32.46 -17.36 -24.85
C GLU A 175 -32.99 -16.36 -23.80
N ASN A 176 -32.23 -16.20 -22.71
CA ASN A 176 -32.55 -15.28 -21.61
C ASN A 176 -31.93 -13.90 -21.83
N PHE A 177 -31.54 -13.56 -23.07
CA PHE A 177 -30.92 -12.29 -23.43
C PHE A 177 -31.96 -11.16 -23.57
N ASN A 178 -32.72 -10.96 -22.50
CA ASN A 178 -33.73 -9.93 -22.35
C ASN A 178 -33.41 -9.04 -21.14
N ILE A 179 -34.24 -8.02 -20.90
CA ILE A 179 -34.04 -7.06 -19.79
C ILE A 179 -33.91 -7.77 -18.44
N ARG A 180 -34.68 -8.84 -18.19
CA ARG A 180 -34.61 -9.60 -16.95
C ARG A 180 -33.25 -10.27 -16.79
N GLY A 181 -32.78 -11.00 -17.81
CA GLY A 181 -31.47 -11.63 -17.80
C GLY A 181 -30.34 -10.62 -17.61
N ALA A 182 -30.47 -9.42 -18.18
CA ALA A 182 -29.52 -8.33 -17.98
C ALA A 182 -29.45 -7.88 -16.51
N LEU A 183 -30.60 -7.67 -15.86
CA LEU A 183 -30.65 -7.29 -14.45
C LEU A 183 -30.08 -8.38 -13.52
N GLU A 184 -30.36 -9.66 -13.82
CA GLU A 184 -29.78 -10.79 -13.08
C GLU A 184 -28.25 -10.83 -13.23
N HIS A 185 -27.76 -10.65 -14.46
CA HIS A 185 -26.34 -10.58 -14.76
C HIS A 185 -25.66 -9.44 -13.99
N MET A 186 -26.28 -8.25 -13.97
CA MET A 186 -25.77 -7.08 -13.24
C MET A 186 -25.58 -7.36 -11.75
N VAL A 187 -26.61 -7.90 -11.09
CA VAL A 187 -26.53 -8.22 -9.66
C VAL A 187 -25.46 -9.27 -9.39
N TYR A 188 -25.38 -10.31 -10.22
CA TYR A 188 -24.34 -11.32 -10.08
C TYR A 188 -22.94 -10.72 -10.25
N HIS A 189 -22.73 -9.91 -11.28
CA HIS A 189 -21.47 -9.24 -11.55
C HIS A 189 -21.06 -8.35 -10.37
N ALA A 190 -21.97 -7.52 -9.87
CA ALA A 190 -21.73 -6.64 -8.73
C ALA A 190 -21.37 -7.41 -7.44
N LYS A 191 -21.98 -8.57 -7.19
CA LYS A 191 -21.61 -9.45 -6.08
C LYS A 191 -20.21 -10.05 -6.28
N LEU A 192 -19.89 -10.47 -7.51
CA LEU A 192 -18.60 -11.08 -7.83
C LEU A 192 -17.43 -10.11 -7.61
N ILE A 193 -17.58 -8.85 -8.03
CA ILE A 193 -16.56 -7.82 -7.85
C ILE A 193 -16.65 -7.10 -6.49
N LYS A 194 -17.53 -7.57 -5.59
CA LYS A 194 -17.76 -7.01 -4.23
C LYS A 194 -18.15 -5.53 -4.22
N GLU A 195 -18.82 -5.06 -5.26
CA GLU A 195 -19.35 -3.69 -5.32
C GLU A 195 -20.57 -3.54 -4.41
N ILE A 196 -21.43 -4.57 -4.39
CA ILE A 196 -22.46 -4.72 -3.36
C ILE A 196 -21.99 -5.72 -2.32
N ARG A 197 -22.44 -5.52 -1.07
CA ARG A 197 -21.95 -6.30 0.06
C ARG A 197 -22.25 -7.79 -0.10
N ALA A 198 -21.33 -8.63 0.37
CA ALA A 198 -21.49 -10.09 0.33
C ALA A 198 -22.63 -10.59 1.24
N ASP A 199 -22.99 -9.83 2.28
CA ASP A 199 -24.11 -10.09 3.18
C ASP A 199 -25.46 -9.57 2.65
N CYS A 200 -25.49 -9.04 1.42
CA CYS A 200 -26.73 -8.64 0.75
C CYS A 200 -27.73 -9.81 0.78
N PRO A 201 -28.99 -9.58 1.19
CA PRO A 201 -30.01 -10.61 1.19
C PRO A 201 -30.08 -11.38 -0.13
N ALA A 202 -30.44 -12.65 -0.04
CA ALA A 202 -30.63 -13.50 -1.21
C ALA A 202 -31.79 -12.97 -2.05
N GLY A 203 -31.52 -12.62 -3.30
CA GLY A 203 -32.53 -12.13 -4.23
C GLY A 203 -31.94 -11.13 -5.23
N ILE A 204 -32.60 -11.01 -6.38
CA ILE A 204 -32.18 -10.11 -7.46
C ILE A 204 -32.66 -8.69 -7.17
N GLN A 205 -33.91 -8.52 -6.72
CA GLN A 205 -34.46 -7.21 -6.40
C GLN A 205 -33.70 -6.53 -5.24
N GLU A 206 -33.31 -7.27 -4.22
CA GLU A 206 -32.49 -6.78 -3.11
C GLU A 206 -31.11 -6.36 -3.60
N GLY A 207 -30.50 -7.15 -4.49
CA GLY A 207 -29.24 -6.78 -5.14
C GLY A 207 -29.35 -5.50 -5.99
N LEU A 208 -30.46 -5.32 -6.73
CA LEU A 208 -30.73 -4.09 -7.47
C LEU A 208 -30.95 -2.90 -6.54
N ASN A 209 -31.60 -3.10 -5.39
CA ASN A 209 -31.79 -2.05 -4.39
C ASN A 209 -30.45 -1.62 -3.78
N GLU A 210 -29.52 -2.55 -3.54
CA GLU A 210 -28.16 -2.20 -3.10
C GLU A 210 -27.36 -1.51 -4.21
N LEU A 211 -27.45 -1.98 -5.45
CA LEU A 211 -26.84 -1.32 -6.61
C LEU A 211 -27.35 0.12 -6.79
N ALA A 212 -28.63 0.35 -6.54
CA ALA A 212 -29.23 1.68 -6.65
C ALA A 212 -28.69 2.69 -5.64
N LYS A 213 -28.04 2.23 -4.56
CA LYS A 213 -27.40 3.09 -3.55
C LYS A 213 -25.99 3.50 -3.96
N THR A 214 -25.41 2.93 -5.01
CA THR A 214 -24.05 3.29 -5.41
C THR A 214 -24.02 4.74 -5.92
N PRO A 215 -22.91 5.48 -5.70
CA PRO A 215 -22.78 6.84 -6.20
C PRO A 215 -22.89 6.93 -7.72
N GLU A 216 -22.34 5.93 -8.42
CA GLU A 216 -22.40 5.84 -9.89
C GLU A 216 -23.84 5.76 -10.38
N PHE A 217 -24.65 4.86 -9.80
CA PHE A 217 -26.05 4.71 -10.17
C PHE A 217 -26.83 5.99 -9.87
N THR A 218 -26.66 6.57 -8.68
CA THR A 218 -27.37 7.79 -8.27
C THR A 218 -27.09 8.95 -9.24
N ARG A 219 -25.83 9.10 -9.68
CA ARG A 219 -25.43 10.12 -10.67
C ARG A 219 -26.14 9.90 -12.00
N VAL A 220 -26.04 8.70 -12.59
CA VAL A 220 -26.65 8.38 -13.88
C VAL A 220 -28.18 8.49 -13.81
N LEU A 221 -28.79 8.13 -12.67
CA LEU A 221 -30.23 8.29 -12.46
C LEU A 221 -30.64 9.77 -12.51
N GLY A 222 -29.88 10.65 -11.84
CA GLY A 222 -30.15 12.09 -11.86
C GLY A 222 -30.10 12.68 -13.26
N GLU A 223 -29.08 12.31 -14.04
CA GLU A 223 -28.94 12.69 -15.46
C GLU A 223 -30.10 12.17 -16.30
N GLU A 224 -30.49 10.91 -16.11
CA GLU A 224 -31.59 10.27 -16.84
C GLU A 224 -32.93 10.96 -16.55
N VAL A 225 -33.24 11.17 -15.26
CA VAL A 225 -34.46 11.82 -14.78
C VAL A 225 -34.57 13.24 -15.32
N ALA A 226 -33.46 14.01 -15.25
CA ALA A 226 -33.42 15.37 -15.77
C ALA A 226 -33.63 15.41 -17.30
N SER A 227 -32.97 14.53 -18.04
CA SER A 227 -33.09 14.48 -19.51
C SER A 227 -34.50 14.15 -20.00
N ARG A 228 -35.27 13.39 -19.21
CA ARG A 228 -36.64 12.99 -19.53
C ARG A 228 -37.71 13.91 -18.91
N GLY A 229 -37.32 14.90 -18.11
CA GLY A 229 -38.25 15.79 -17.40
C GLY A 229 -39.14 15.06 -16.39
N LEU A 230 -38.61 14.02 -15.74
CA LEU A 230 -39.33 13.20 -14.77
C LEU A 230 -39.11 13.71 -13.33
N THR A 231 -39.96 13.26 -12.41
CA THR A 231 -39.78 13.52 -10.98
C THR A 231 -38.94 12.42 -10.34
N LEU A 232 -37.78 12.77 -9.77
CA LEU A 232 -36.84 11.83 -9.16
C LEU A 232 -37.51 10.90 -8.12
N GLU A 233 -38.38 11.46 -7.27
CA GLU A 233 -39.08 10.70 -6.24
C GLU A 233 -39.97 9.59 -6.83
N ALA A 234 -40.67 9.86 -7.93
CA ALA A 234 -41.51 8.88 -8.60
C ALA A 234 -40.68 7.75 -9.22
N VAL A 235 -39.52 8.09 -9.78
CA VAL A 235 -38.58 7.13 -10.38
C VAL A 235 -37.92 6.25 -9.31
N ILE A 236 -37.50 6.82 -8.18
CA ILE A 236 -36.91 6.06 -7.06
C ILE A 236 -37.89 4.99 -6.54
N ARG A 237 -39.19 5.31 -6.43
CA ARG A 237 -40.21 4.34 -5.99
C ARG A 237 -40.32 3.14 -6.92
N CYS A 238 -40.05 3.31 -8.23
CA CYS A 238 -40.09 2.22 -9.20
C CYS A 238 -38.93 1.23 -9.02
N ILE A 239 -37.78 1.65 -8.45
CA ILE A 239 -36.60 0.79 -8.27
C ILE A 239 -36.97 -0.48 -7.49
N ALA A 240 -37.72 -0.34 -6.40
CA ALA A 240 -38.05 -1.43 -5.49
C ALA A 240 -38.91 -2.55 -6.11
N LEU A 241 -39.52 -2.31 -7.28
CA LEU A 241 -40.44 -3.24 -7.95
C LEU A 241 -39.99 -3.62 -9.37
N ILE A 242 -38.88 -3.05 -9.85
CA ILE A 242 -38.54 -3.10 -11.26
C ILE A 242 -38.28 -4.53 -11.76
N TYR A 243 -37.65 -5.37 -10.95
CA TYR A 243 -37.35 -6.75 -11.34
C TYR A 243 -38.64 -7.55 -11.59
N ASN A 244 -39.62 -7.42 -10.69
CA ASN A 244 -40.92 -8.09 -10.84
C ASN A 244 -41.67 -7.63 -12.09
N LYS A 245 -41.51 -6.36 -12.50
CA LYS A 245 -42.13 -5.82 -13.72
C LYS A 245 -41.54 -6.44 -14.99
N THR A 246 -40.23 -6.67 -15.02
CA THR A 246 -39.56 -7.25 -16.19
C THR A 246 -39.99 -8.70 -16.49
N PHE A 247 -40.53 -9.41 -15.50
CA PHE A 247 -41.04 -10.78 -15.68
C PHE A 247 -42.18 -10.85 -16.72
N LEU A 248 -42.98 -9.78 -16.81
CA LEU A 248 -44.15 -9.74 -17.70
C LEU A 248 -43.78 -9.57 -19.19
N HIS A 249 -42.53 -9.19 -19.48
CA HIS A 249 -42.10 -8.76 -20.80
C HIS A 249 -40.85 -9.51 -21.29
N ALA A 250 -40.71 -10.78 -20.91
CA ALA A 250 -39.59 -11.65 -21.29
C ALA A 250 -39.72 -12.15 -22.74
N HIS A 251 -39.74 -11.23 -23.71
CA HIS A 251 -39.81 -11.56 -25.13
C HIS A 251 -38.52 -11.15 -25.85
N GLY A 252 -37.96 -12.06 -26.65
CA GLY A 252 -36.88 -11.79 -27.60
C GLY A 252 -35.49 -12.24 -27.15
N ASN A 253 -34.69 -12.70 -28.12
CA ASN A 253 -33.28 -13.04 -28.00
C ASN A 253 -32.54 -12.44 -29.22
N ASP A 254 -32.50 -11.10 -29.28
CA ASP A 254 -31.94 -10.37 -30.43
C ASP A 254 -30.44 -10.07 -30.26
N ASP A 255 -29.73 -10.78 -29.39
CA ASP A 255 -28.33 -10.56 -28.96
C ASP A 255 -28.00 -9.16 -28.41
N ILE A 256 -28.93 -8.20 -28.53
CA ILE A 256 -28.89 -6.84 -28.03
C ILE A 256 -30.11 -6.65 -27.13
N ILE A 257 -29.87 -6.21 -25.90
CA ILE A 257 -30.96 -5.96 -24.95
C ILE A 257 -31.79 -4.79 -25.46
N THR A 258 -33.05 -5.05 -25.80
CA THR A 258 -33.95 -4.02 -26.31
C THR A 258 -34.94 -3.60 -25.23
N LEU A 259 -34.92 -2.32 -24.86
CA LEU A 259 -35.88 -1.70 -23.97
C LEU A 259 -37.02 -1.08 -24.79
N TYR A 260 -38.17 -1.73 -24.82
CA TYR A 260 -39.34 -1.24 -25.56
C TYR A 260 -40.16 -0.25 -24.74
N ASN A 261 -40.34 0.97 -25.26
CA ASN A 261 -41.07 2.03 -24.57
C ASN A 261 -42.57 1.76 -24.39
N GLY A 262 -43.13 0.79 -25.11
CA GLY A 262 -44.54 0.41 -24.98
C GLY A 262 -44.82 -0.57 -23.84
N ASP A 263 -43.78 -1.21 -23.29
CA ASP A 263 -43.92 -2.28 -22.31
C ASP A 263 -43.82 -1.76 -20.87
N TYR A 264 -43.29 -0.55 -20.67
CA TYR A 264 -43.04 0.03 -19.36
C TYR A 264 -43.52 1.48 -19.29
N THR A 265 -43.84 1.96 -18.08
CA THR A 265 -44.12 3.38 -17.86
C THR A 265 -42.86 4.23 -18.01
N ALA A 266 -42.99 5.54 -18.23
CA ALA A 266 -41.83 6.43 -18.38
C ALA A 266 -40.86 6.37 -17.17
N ASN A 267 -41.38 6.22 -15.96
CA ASN A 267 -40.57 6.08 -14.75
C ASN A 267 -39.83 4.73 -14.70
N GLU A 268 -40.49 3.64 -15.07
CA GLU A 268 -39.86 2.30 -15.15
C GLU A 268 -38.79 2.25 -16.26
N VAL A 269 -39.05 2.84 -17.43
CA VAL A 269 -38.07 2.99 -18.52
C VAL A 269 -36.84 3.74 -18.04
N ALA A 270 -37.02 4.84 -17.30
CA ALA A 270 -35.89 5.60 -16.75
C ALA A 270 -35.03 4.74 -15.81
N VAL A 271 -35.65 3.98 -14.89
CA VAL A 271 -34.91 3.06 -13.99
C VAL A 271 -34.13 2.01 -14.78
N LEU A 272 -34.78 1.35 -15.76
CA LEU A 272 -34.14 0.31 -16.57
C LEU A 272 -33.00 0.87 -17.42
N ALA A 273 -33.22 2.01 -18.06
CA ALA A 273 -32.20 2.70 -18.83
C ALA A 273 -31.01 3.10 -17.94
N THR A 274 -31.24 3.57 -16.71
CA THR A 274 -30.16 3.85 -15.76
C THR A 274 -29.34 2.60 -15.45
N PHE A 275 -29.99 1.47 -15.11
CA PHE A 275 -29.26 0.22 -14.86
C PHE A 275 -28.43 -0.19 -16.08
N LEU A 276 -29.01 -0.17 -17.27
CA LEU A 276 -28.31 -0.55 -18.51
C LEU A 276 -27.18 0.41 -18.87
N LYS A 277 -27.33 1.72 -18.64
CA LYS A 277 -26.24 2.71 -18.81
C LYS A 277 -25.07 2.44 -17.88
N VAL A 278 -25.34 2.28 -16.58
CA VAL A 278 -24.33 1.96 -15.57
C VAL A 278 -23.60 0.66 -15.93
N GLN A 279 -24.34 -0.32 -16.42
CA GLN A 279 -23.80 -1.60 -16.84
C GLN A 279 -22.95 -1.50 -18.11
N SER A 280 -23.39 -0.73 -19.11
CA SER A 280 -22.68 -0.54 -20.38
C SER A 280 -21.36 0.21 -20.24
N ALA A 281 -21.20 1.01 -19.18
CA ALA A 281 -19.95 1.70 -18.88
C ALA A 281 -18.86 0.79 -18.29
N ARG A 282 -19.19 -0.45 -17.94
CA ARG A 282 -18.27 -1.41 -17.29
C ARG A 282 -17.54 -2.27 -18.31
N LEU A 283 -16.42 -2.87 -17.88
CA LEU A 283 -15.77 -3.94 -18.62
C LEU A 283 -16.79 -5.08 -18.81
N TYR A 284 -16.98 -5.52 -20.05
CA TYR A 284 -18.00 -6.50 -20.44
C TYR A 284 -19.45 -5.99 -20.26
N GLY A 285 -19.64 -4.69 -20.50
CA GLY A 285 -20.95 -4.08 -20.71
C GLY A 285 -21.78 -4.85 -21.75
N LEU A 286 -23.08 -4.98 -21.50
CA LEU A 286 -24.01 -5.62 -22.40
C LEU A 286 -24.49 -4.54 -23.37
N GLU A 287 -24.50 -4.87 -24.65
CA GLU A 287 -25.05 -3.98 -25.66
C GLU A 287 -26.56 -3.88 -25.47
N TRP A 288 -27.08 -2.66 -25.52
CA TRP A 288 -28.50 -2.40 -25.35
C TRP A 288 -28.94 -1.19 -26.16
N LYS A 289 -30.24 -1.13 -26.47
CA LYS A 289 -30.88 -0.01 -27.16
C LYS A 289 -32.28 0.23 -26.63
N GLU A 290 -32.77 1.47 -26.75
CA GLU A 290 -34.16 1.83 -26.50
C GLU A 290 -34.91 1.89 -27.84
N GLU A 291 -36.06 1.22 -27.95
CA GLU A 291 -36.84 1.16 -29.18
C GLU A 291 -38.33 1.47 -28.95
N LYS A 292 -38.94 2.23 -29.86
CA LYS A 292 -40.40 2.40 -29.88
C LYS A 292 -41.01 1.18 -30.54
N ARG A 293 -41.95 0.50 -29.85
CA ARG A 293 -42.67 -0.63 -30.42
C ARG A 293 -43.36 -0.17 -31.70
N LYS A 294 -42.92 -0.68 -32.86
CA LYS A 294 -43.61 -0.44 -34.13
C LYS A 294 -44.99 -1.04 -33.97
N GLY A 295 -46.00 -0.18 -33.84
CA GLY A 295 -47.38 -0.63 -33.64
C GLY A 295 -47.66 -1.73 -34.64
N HIS A 296 -48.01 -2.93 -34.14
CA HIS A 296 -48.58 -3.95 -35.00
C HIS A 296 -49.84 -3.31 -35.59
N ILE A 297 -49.74 -2.85 -36.84
CA ILE A 297 -50.89 -2.60 -37.67
C ILE A 297 -51.55 -3.97 -37.75
N ARG A 298 -52.56 -4.20 -36.91
CA ARG A 298 -53.42 -5.38 -36.99
C ARG A 298 -53.97 -5.37 -38.42
N ARG A 299 -53.41 -6.24 -39.26
CA ARG A 299 -54.00 -6.56 -40.57
C ARG A 299 -55.25 -7.38 -40.34
#